data_AF-A0A4P5WWC8-F1
#
_entry.id   AF-A0A4P5WWC8-F1
#
_cell.length_a   1.000
_cell.length_b   1.000
_cell.length_c   1.000
_cell.angle_alpha   90.00
_cell.angle_beta   90.00
_cell.angle_gamma   90.00
#
_symmetry.space_group_name_H-M   'P 1'
#
loop_
_entity.id
_entity.type
_entity.pdbx_description
1 polymer ?
#
loop_
_entity_poly.entity_id
_entity_poly.type
_entity_poly.pdbx_seq_one_letter_code
_entity_poly.pdbx_strand_id
1 'polypeptide(L)'
;MQVKVPWAEPHGRFTLFMERFVIDVLQACQTVKGACTLVGISWDQAWHVLERAVDRGLARKEADTIARIGIDEKAFRKGHRYLTIVNDVDRGTVEFVAEGRGKASLAAFYESRTPGQLAGIGAVAMDMWEPYVQATLKAVPLASSKIVFDRFHVMQHMTEAVDVVRRRENRLLTAEDDDRPKGTKYLWISSKENVHPKRRAGGYRNVGNFKDVIYFYCGGVRLYP
;
A
#
# COMPACT_ATOMS: atom_id res chain seq x y z
N MET A 1 26.62 23.77 34.08
CA MET A 1 27.20 22.44 33.83
C MET A 1 26.07 21.43 33.87
N GLN A 2 25.76 20.77 32.75
CA GLN A 2 24.70 19.77 32.69
C GLN A 2 25.31 18.39 32.87
N VAL A 3 24.85 17.66 33.88
CA VAL A 3 25.40 16.33 34.22
C VAL A 3 24.74 15.29 33.32
N LYS A 4 25.56 14.46 32.65
CA LYS A 4 25.06 13.31 31.90
C LYS A 4 24.57 12.26 32.88
N VAL A 5 23.30 11.89 32.79
CA VAL A 5 22.68 10.86 33.63
C VAL A 5 22.29 9.64 32.78
N PRO A 6 22.37 8.41 33.32
CA PRO A 6 22.07 7.20 32.55
C PRO A 6 20.58 6.96 32.30
N TRP A 7 19.69 7.70 32.97
CA TRP A 7 18.23 7.50 32.90
C TRP A 7 17.48 8.57 32.10
N ALA A 8 18.17 9.52 31.45
CA ALA A 8 17.55 10.55 30.62
C ALA A 8 18.52 11.04 29.54
N GLU A 9 17.98 11.40 28.38
CA GLU A 9 18.75 12.01 27.29
C GLU A 9 19.22 13.43 27.65
N PRO A 10 20.29 13.96 27.04
CA PRO A 10 20.67 15.36 27.18
C PRO A 10 19.49 16.29 26.88
N HIS A 11 19.20 17.23 27.79
CA HIS A 11 18.06 18.14 27.72
C HIS A 11 16.67 17.47 27.72
N GLY A 12 16.60 16.16 28.01
CA GLY A 12 15.35 15.41 28.10
C GLY A 12 14.47 15.88 29.26
N ARG A 13 13.19 16.14 28.97
CA ARG A 13 12.18 16.44 30.01
C ARG A 13 11.57 15.19 30.64
N PHE A 14 11.86 14.02 30.10
CA PHE A 14 11.38 12.73 30.56
C PHE A 14 12.55 11.78 30.84
N THR A 15 12.35 10.88 31.81
CA THR A 15 13.24 9.75 32.00
C THR A 15 13.02 8.72 30.90
N LEU A 16 14.01 7.88 30.61
CA LEU A 16 13.90 6.78 29.64
C LEU A 16 12.74 5.82 29.98
N PHE A 17 12.47 5.60 31.27
CA PHE A 17 11.34 4.78 31.71
C PHE A 17 10.01 5.44 31.36
N MET A 18 9.89 6.76 31.58
CA MET A 18 8.70 7.51 31.20
C MET A 18 8.53 7.55 29.67
N GLU A 19 9.60 7.74 28.91
CA GLU A 19 9.55 7.66 27.44
C GLU A 19 9.05 6.31 26.96
N ARG A 20 9.55 5.20 27.54
CA ARG A 20 9.06 3.86 27.22
C ARG A 20 7.57 3.73 27.49
N PHE A 21 7.11 4.16 28.65
CA PHE A 21 5.68 4.15 28.99
C PHE A 21 4.85 4.97 27.98
N VAL A 22 5.31 6.15 27.58
CA VAL A 22 4.65 6.98 26.56
C VAL A 22 4.55 6.23 25.22
N ILE A 23 5.61 5.53 24.79
CA ILE A 23 5.59 4.71 23.56
C ILE A 23 4.58 3.56 23.67
N ASP A 24 4.56 2.84 24.79
CA ASP A 24 3.61 1.73 25.00
C ASP A 24 2.16 2.23 24.92
N VAL A 25 1.86 3.39 25.50
CA VAL A 25 0.53 4.03 25.42
C VAL A 25 0.21 4.50 23.99
N LEU A 26 1.19 5.04 23.26
CA LEU A 26 1.02 5.42 21.85
C LEU A 26 0.69 4.22 20.97
N GLN A 27 1.29 3.06 21.23
CA GLN A 27 1.01 1.82 20.49
C GLN A 27 -0.36 1.21 20.83
N ALA A 28 -0.82 1.37 22.07
CA ALA A 28 -2.12 0.86 22.51
C ALA A 28 -3.30 1.76 22.09
N CYS A 29 -3.05 3.04 21.79
CA CYS A 29 -4.08 4.01 21.43
C CYS A 29 -4.34 4.07 19.93
N GLN A 30 -5.60 4.26 19.54
CA GLN A 30 -5.95 4.54 18.13
C GLN A 30 -5.50 5.91 17.64
N THR A 31 -5.30 6.88 18.55
CA THR A 31 -4.91 8.25 18.19
C THR A 31 -3.84 8.79 19.13
N VAL A 32 -2.93 9.61 18.58
CA VAL A 32 -1.92 10.33 19.37
C VAL A 32 -2.57 11.24 20.42
N LYS A 33 -3.71 11.87 20.08
CA LYS A 33 -4.47 12.72 21.02
C LYS A 33 -4.95 11.91 22.22
N GLY A 34 -5.50 10.71 22.01
CA GLY A 34 -5.93 9.82 23.10
C GLY A 34 -4.77 9.45 24.01
N ALA A 35 -3.61 9.09 23.44
CA ALA A 35 -2.40 8.81 24.21
C ALA A 35 -1.93 10.02 25.02
N CYS A 36 -1.91 11.21 24.42
CA CYS A 36 -1.56 12.47 25.10
C CYS A 36 -2.49 12.75 26.30
N THR A 37 -3.80 12.51 26.16
CA THR A 37 -4.77 12.66 27.25
C THR A 37 -4.51 11.68 28.40
N LEU A 38 -4.21 10.40 28.10
CA LEU A 38 -3.95 9.39 29.13
C LEU A 38 -2.66 9.67 29.91
N VAL A 39 -1.62 10.13 29.22
CA VAL A 39 -0.30 10.37 29.83
C VAL A 39 -0.21 11.77 30.45
N GLY A 40 -1.04 12.71 30.02
CA GLY A 40 -1.02 14.10 30.48
C GLY A 40 0.11 14.93 29.87
N ILE A 41 0.42 14.71 28.58
CA ILE A 41 1.48 15.43 27.85
C ILE A 41 0.94 16.16 26.62
N SER A 42 1.69 17.14 26.11
CA SER A 42 1.35 17.80 24.85
C SER A 42 1.64 16.91 23.65
N TRP A 43 1.04 17.25 22.50
CA TRP A 43 1.32 16.58 21.23
C TRP A 43 2.80 16.67 20.85
N ASP A 44 3.41 17.86 20.97
CA ASP A 44 4.83 18.06 20.67
C ASP A 44 5.73 17.22 21.58
N GLN A 45 5.38 17.09 22.86
CA GLN A 45 6.11 16.24 23.80
C GLN A 45 6.04 14.77 23.38
N ALA A 46 4.86 14.27 22.99
CA ALA A 46 4.70 12.91 22.49
C ALA A 46 5.51 12.69 21.20
N TRP A 47 5.50 13.67 20.29
CA TRP A 47 6.22 13.59 19.02
C TRP A 47 7.73 13.54 19.22
N HIS A 48 8.28 14.39 20.09
CA HIS A 48 9.71 14.35 20.42
C HIS A 48 10.14 13.05 21.11
N VAL A 49 9.26 12.44 21.92
CA VAL A 49 9.52 11.09 22.48
C VAL A 49 9.55 10.05 21.35
N LEU A 50 8.61 10.14 20.40
CA LEU A 50 8.56 9.25 19.24
C LEU A 50 9.80 9.39 18.36
N GLU A 51 10.22 10.60 18.02
CA GLU A 51 11.44 10.88 17.23
C GLU A 51 12.67 10.25 17.89
N ARG A 52 12.91 10.52 19.18
CA ARG A 52 14.04 9.92 19.90
C ARG A 52 13.94 8.40 19.98
N ALA A 53 12.75 7.84 20.14
CA ALA A 53 12.55 6.40 20.16
C ALA A 53 12.88 5.77 18.80
N VAL A 54 12.49 6.41 17.69
CA VAL A 54 12.83 6.02 16.32
C VAL A 54 14.33 6.12 16.10
N ASP A 55 14.98 7.23 16.47
CA ASP A 55 16.44 7.41 16.33
C ASP A 55 17.21 6.30 17.05
N ARG A 56 16.82 6.01 18.30
CA ARG A 56 17.38 4.89 19.06
C ARG A 56 17.14 3.54 18.39
N GLY A 57 15.97 3.35 17.80
CA GLY A 57 15.62 2.14 17.06
C GLY A 57 16.47 1.95 15.81
N LEU A 58 16.59 3.00 15.00
CA LEU A 58 17.42 3.02 13.79
C LEU A 58 18.89 2.82 14.10
N ALA A 59 19.42 3.44 15.16
CA ALA A 59 20.81 3.27 15.59
C ALA A 59 21.13 1.83 16.02
N ARG A 60 20.14 1.07 16.52
CA ARG A 60 20.29 -0.36 16.86
C ARG A 60 20.00 -1.29 15.68
N LYS A 61 19.41 -0.78 14.60
CA LYS A 61 18.98 -1.63 13.50
C LYS A 61 20.18 -2.07 12.69
N GLU A 62 20.45 -3.37 12.72
CA GLU A 62 21.53 -3.96 11.94
C GLU A 62 21.16 -4.01 10.46
N ALA A 63 22.15 -3.77 9.60
CA ALA A 63 21.99 -3.90 8.16
C ALA A 63 22.09 -5.38 7.78
N ASP A 64 20.99 -6.09 7.96
CA ASP A 64 20.90 -7.52 7.63
C ASP A 64 20.71 -7.73 6.12
N THR A 65 21.00 -8.93 5.63
CA THR A 65 20.68 -9.29 4.23
C THR A 65 19.20 -9.63 4.11
N ILE A 66 18.51 -8.99 3.16
CA ILE A 66 17.06 -9.16 2.97
C ILE A 66 16.80 -9.94 1.69
N ALA A 67 16.18 -11.12 1.82
CA ALA A 67 15.92 -12.00 0.68
C ALA A 67 14.78 -11.49 -0.22
N ARG A 68 13.74 -10.89 0.38
CA ARG A 68 12.55 -10.41 -0.35
C ARG A 68 12.22 -9.00 0.11
N ILE A 69 12.31 -8.05 -0.81
CA ILE A 69 11.96 -6.66 -0.54
C ILE A 69 10.66 -6.26 -1.25
N GLY A 70 9.89 -5.40 -0.61
CA GLY A 70 8.74 -4.71 -1.19
C GLY A 70 9.09 -3.23 -1.37
N ILE A 71 8.62 -2.63 -2.46
CA ILE A 71 8.76 -1.20 -2.76
C ILE A 71 7.37 -0.64 -2.98
N ASP A 72 7.00 0.36 -2.20
CA ASP A 72 5.71 1.03 -2.27
C ASP A 72 5.89 2.56 -2.21
N GLU A 73 4.86 3.31 -2.63
CA GLU A 73 4.81 4.76 -2.51
C GLU A 73 3.66 5.23 -1.60
N LYS A 74 3.98 6.17 -0.71
CA LYS A 74 2.95 6.84 0.10
C LYS A 74 2.87 8.32 -0.23
N ALA A 75 1.73 8.75 -0.77
CA ALA A 75 1.41 10.16 -0.88
C ALA A 75 1.17 10.76 0.52
N PHE A 76 1.94 11.78 0.91
CA PHE A 76 1.80 12.41 2.23
C PHE A 76 1.19 13.83 2.18
N ARG A 77 0.97 14.37 0.97
CA ARG A 77 0.17 15.58 0.74
C ARG A 77 -0.40 15.57 -0.67
N LYS A 78 -1.56 16.21 -0.86
CA LYS A 78 -2.11 16.49 -2.19
C LYS A 78 -1.08 17.28 -3.02
N GLY A 79 -0.86 16.90 -4.27
CA GLY A 79 0.07 17.61 -5.17
C GLY A 79 1.45 16.98 -5.34
N HIS A 80 1.52 15.66 -5.54
CA HIS A 80 2.71 14.94 -5.99
C HIS A 80 3.91 14.88 -5.02
N ARG A 81 3.68 14.94 -3.71
CA ARG A 81 4.71 14.63 -2.71
C ARG A 81 4.52 13.20 -2.19
N TYR A 82 5.51 12.37 -2.46
CA TYR A 82 5.50 10.94 -2.19
C TYR A 82 6.69 10.57 -1.31
N LEU A 83 6.55 9.47 -0.58
CA LEU A 83 7.62 8.77 0.10
C LEU A 83 7.78 7.40 -0.57
N THR A 84 8.99 7.06 -1.00
CA THR A 84 9.34 5.68 -1.37
C THR A 84 9.63 4.92 -0.08
N ILE A 85 8.96 3.80 0.11
CA ILE A 85 9.12 2.91 1.25
C ILE A 85 9.67 1.58 0.73
N VAL A 86 10.77 1.12 1.32
CA VAL A 86 11.29 -0.23 1.09
C VAL A 86 11.08 -1.05 2.35
N ASN A 87 10.46 -2.21 2.23
CA ASN A 87 10.19 -3.11 3.35
C ASN A 87 10.81 -4.50 3.13
N ASP A 88 11.16 -5.15 4.23
CA ASP A 88 11.40 -6.60 4.27
C ASP A 88 10.02 -7.27 4.25
N VAL A 89 9.75 -8.04 3.21
CA VAL A 89 8.45 -8.73 3.03
C VAL A 89 8.25 -9.82 4.08
N ASP A 90 9.34 -10.43 4.53
CA ASP A 90 9.30 -11.62 5.38
C ASP A 90 9.17 -11.25 6.84
N ARG A 91 9.89 -10.20 7.25
CA ARG A 91 9.82 -9.67 8.61
C ARG A 91 8.67 -8.68 8.78
N GLY A 92 8.11 -8.14 7.69
CA GLY A 92 7.09 -7.09 7.75
C GLY A 92 7.62 -5.78 8.32
N THR A 93 8.92 -5.49 8.13
CA THR A 93 9.59 -4.31 8.67
C THR A 93 9.93 -3.31 7.59
N VAL A 94 9.87 -2.02 7.91
CA VAL A 94 10.34 -0.96 7.00
C VAL A 94 11.85 -0.85 7.10
N GLU A 95 12.53 -1.00 5.96
CA GLU A 95 13.97 -1.00 5.82
C GLU A 95 14.54 0.36 5.41
N PHE A 96 13.75 1.13 4.68
CA PHE A 96 14.17 2.43 4.21
C PHE A 96 12.97 3.30 3.83
N VAL A 97 13.10 4.61 4.05
CA VAL A 97 12.11 5.61 3.65
C VAL A 97 12.87 6.78 3.04
N ALA A 98 12.48 7.20 1.84
CA ALA A 98 13.04 8.37 1.18
C ALA A 98 11.97 9.28 0.61
N GLU A 99 12.27 10.59 0.59
CA GLU A 99 11.43 11.57 -0.08
C GLU A 99 11.47 11.41 -1.61
N GLY A 100 10.32 11.69 -2.21
CA GLY A 100 10.12 11.55 -3.64
C GLY A 100 9.85 10.11 -4.04
N ARG A 101 9.68 9.95 -5.34
CA ARG A 101 9.26 8.67 -5.93
C ARG A 101 10.12 8.28 -7.14
N GLY A 102 11.04 9.15 -7.56
CA GLY A 102 11.89 8.91 -8.73
C GLY A 102 13.01 7.89 -8.49
N LYS A 103 13.75 7.59 -9.55
CA LYS A 103 14.89 6.66 -9.57
C LYS A 103 15.90 6.92 -8.44
N ALA A 104 16.16 8.18 -8.12
CA ALA A 104 17.10 8.58 -7.07
C ALA A 104 16.68 8.11 -5.67
N SER A 105 15.38 8.11 -5.36
CA SER A 105 14.87 7.72 -4.04
C SER A 105 15.16 6.25 -3.73
N LEU A 106 14.93 5.36 -4.70
CA LEU A 106 15.22 3.94 -4.56
C LEU A 106 16.71 3.62 -4.76
N ALA A 107 17.41 4.39 -5.61
CA ALA A 107 18.86 4.23 -5.77
C ALA A 107 19.61 4.46 -4.45
N ALA A 108 19.19 5.44 -3.65
CA ALA A 108 19.78 5.70 -2.33
C ALA A 108 19.69 4.49 -1.38
N PHE A 109 18.58 3.73 -1.43
CA PHE A 109 18.49 2.47 -0.70
C PHE A 109 19.57 1.49 -1.17
N TYR A 110 19.66 1.23 -2.48
CA TYR A 110 20.63 0.27 -3.01
C TYR A 110 22.09 0.69 -2.78
N GLU A 111 22.39 1.98 -2.89
CA GLU A 111 23.73 2.54 -2.62
C GLU A 111 24.14 2.41 -1.15
N SER A 112 23.16 2.34 -0.23
CA SER A 112 23.40 2.08 1.19
C SER A 112 23.67 0.60 1.52
N ARG A 113 23.67 -0.30 0.52
CA ARG A 113 23.87 -1.73 0.69
C ARG A 113 25.20 -2.19 0.12
N THR A 114 25.75 -3.22 0.75
CA THR A 114 26.95 -3.89 0.25
C THR A 114 26.61 -4.76 -0.96
N PRO A 115 27.59 -5.07 -1.83
CA PRO A 115 27.38 -5.97 -2.96
C PRO A 115 26.85 -7.35 -2.53
N GLY A 116 27.29 -7.86 -1.38
CA GLY A 116 26.81 -9.13 -0.83
C GLY A 116 25.34 -9.09 -0.43
N GLN A 117 24.90 -7.99 0.19
CA GLN A 117 23.48 -7.79 0.52
C GLN A 117 22.61 -7.69 -0.75
N LEU A 118 23.07 -6.95 -1.76
CA LEU A 118 22.35 -6.83 -3.04
C LEU A 118 22.26 -8.17 -3.78
N ALA A 119 23.34 -8.98 -3.74
CA ALA A 119 23.33 -10.32 -4.31
C ALA A 119 22.35 -11.26 -3.58
N GLY A 120 22.19 -11.07 -2.27
CA GLY A 120 21.26 -11.82 -1.42
C GLY A 120 19.78 -11.52 -1.67
N ILE A 121 19.44 -10.43 -2.37
CA ILE A 121 18.07 -10.14 -2.78
C ILE A 121 17.63 -11.19 -3.81
N GLY A 122 16.65 -12.01 -3.45
CA GLY A 122 16.04 -13.04 -4.30
C GLY A 122 14.78 -12.56 -5.03
N ALA A 123 14.02 -11.64 -4.46
CA ALA A 123 12.85 -11.05 -5.11
C ALA A 123 12.63 -9.58 -4.71
N VAL A 124 12.07 -8.81 -5.64
CA VAL A 124 11.73 -7.40 -5.46
C VAL A 124 10.29 -7.19 -5.91
N ALA A 125 9.36 -7.10 -4.95
CA ALA A 125 7.98 -6.75 -5.21
C ALA A 125 7.84 -5.24 -5.40
N MET A 126 7.29 -4.78 -6.52
CA MET A 126 7.14 -3.35 -6.82
C MET A 126 5.94 -3.09 -7.74
N ASP A 127 5.54 -1.82 -7.84
CA ASP A 127 4.67 -1.34 -8.92
C ASP A 127 5.40 -1.35 -10.28
N MET A 128 4.66 -1.37 -11.39
CA MET A 128 5.15 -1.35 -12.78
C MET A 128 5.77 0.00 -13.19
N TRP A 129 6.11 0.86 -12.23
CA TRP A 129 6.58 2.17 -12.54
C TRP A 129 8.06 2.17 -12.94
N GLU A 130 8.31 2.64 -14.16
CA GLU A 130 9.60 2.60 -14.85
C GLU A 130 10.82 3.03 -14.01
N PRO A 131 10.79 4.12 -13.21
CA PRO A 131 11.96 4.53 -12.41
C PRO A 131 12.39 3.48 -11.38
N TYR A 132 11.46 2.70 -10.81
CA TYR A 132 11.79 1.63 -9.86
C TYR A 132 12.38 0.42 -10.55
N VAL A 133 11.81 0.04 -11.70
CA VAL A 133 12.36 -1.01 -12.55
C VAL A 133 13.79 -0.67 -12.94
N GLN A 134 14.04 0.55 -13.45
CA GLN A 134 15.36 1.00 -13.87
C GLN A 134 16.37 1.16 -12.72
N ALA A 135 15.94 1.57 -11.53
CA ALA A 135 16.81 1.59 -10.36
C ALA A 135 17.23 0.17 -9.96
N THR A 136 16.27 -0.77 -9.97
CA THR A 136 16.50 -2.17 -9.56
C THR A 136 17.36 -2.92 -10.56
N LEU A 137 17.09 -2.76 -11.86
CA LEU A 137 17.90 -3.35 -12.93
C LEU A 137 19.37 -2.89 -12.87
N LYS A 138 19.61 -1.64 -12.45
CA LYS A 138 20.97 -1.10 -12.33
C LYS A 138 21.72 -1.67 -11.12
N ALA A 139 21.03 -1.92 -10.01
CA ALA A 139 21.68 -2.20 -8.73
C ALA A 139 21.69 -3.68 -8.34
N VAL A 140 20.62 -4.42 -8.62
CA VAL A 140 20.44 -5.80 -8.14
C VAL A 140 20.94 -6.79 -9.20
N PRO A 141 21.86 -7.72 -8.86
CA PRO A 141 22.30 -8.76 -9.80
C PRO A 141 21.13 -9.64 -10.26
N LEU A 142 21.06 -9.91 -11.56
CA LEU A 142 19.98 -10.70 -12.20
C LEU A 142 18.56 -10.15 -11.93
N ALA A 143 18.45 -8.84 -11.70
CA ALA A 143 17.20 -8.15 -11.34
C ALA A 143 16.00 -8.50 -12.23
N SER A 144 16.19 -8.66 -13.54
CA SER A 144 15.11 -8.98 -14.48
C SER A 144 14.34 -10.25 -14.12
N SER A 145 15.02 -11.23 -13.50
CA SER A 145 14.42 -12.48 -13.02
C SER A 145 13.81 -12.38 -11.61
N LYS A 146 14.12 -11.30 -10.89
CA LYS A 146 13.78 -11.10 -9.47
C LYS A 146 12.65 -10.10 -9.26
N ILE A 147 12.37 -9.24 -10.24
CA ILE A 147 11.29 -8.26 -10.16
C ILE A 147 9.94 -8.99 -10.25
N VAL A 148 9.08 -8.72 -9.28
CA VAL A 148 7.70 -9.23 -9.21
C VAL A 148 6.77 -8.04 -9.16
N PHE A 149 5.88 -7.92 -10.15
CA PHE A 149 4.89 -6.85 -10.14
C PHE A 149 3.74 -7.17 -9.21
N ASP A 150 3.33 -6.16 -8.43
CA ASP A 150 2.22 -6.30 -7.50
C ASP A 150 0.91 -6.58 -8.26
N ARG A 151 0.21 -7.64 -7.85
CA ARG A 151 -1.06 -8.08 -8.44
C ARG A 151 -2.12 -6.99 -8.43
N PHE A 152 -2.22 -6.18 -7.38
CA PHE A 152 -3.19 -5.10 -7.27
C PHE A 152 -3.05 -4.10 -8.41
N HIS A 153 -1.84 -3.61 -8.65
CA HIS A 153 -1.56 -2.65 -9.72
C HIS A 153 -1.80 -3.27 -11.10
N VAL A 154 -1.36 -4.52 -11.32
CA VAL A 154 -1.64 -5.26 -12.56
C VAL A 154 -3.15 -5.36 -12.81
N MET A 155 -3.94 -5.75 -11.79
CA MET A 155 -5.38 -5.86 -11.91
C MET A 155 -6.07 -4.51 -12.11
N GLN A 156 -5.55 -3.45 -11.50
CA GLN A 156 -6.03 -2.08 -11.72
C GLN A 156 -5.87 -1.68 -13.20
N HIS A 157 -4.67 -1.86 -13.77
CA HIS A 157 -4.43 -1.54 -15.18
C HIS A 157 -5.26 -2.39 -16.14
N MET A 158 -5.43 -3.68 -15.86
CA MET A 158 -6.32 -4.55 -16.64
C MET A 158 -7.75 -4.01 -16.62
N THR A 159 -8.24 -3.61 -15.45
CA THR A 159 -9.58 -3.07 -15.27
C THR A 159 -9.77 -1.74 -16.01
N GLU A 160 -8.76 -0.87 -15.96
CA GLU A 160 -8.74 0.42 -16.67
C GLU A 160 -8.77 0.20 -18.20
N ALA A 161 -7.95 -0.72 -18.71
CA ALA A 161 -7.91 -1.05 -20.14
C ALA A 161 -9.28 -1.55 -20.65
N VAL A 162 -9.93 -2.44 -19.87
CA VAL A 162 -11.29 -2.91 -20.17
C VAL A 162 -12.29 -1.74 -20.16
N ASP A 163 -12.22 -0.82 -19.19
CA ASP A 163 -13.13 0.33 -19.13
C ASP A 163 -12.89 1.34 -20.27
N VAL A 164 -11.64 1.47 -20.77
CA VAL A 164 -11.32 2.29 -21.95
C VAL A 164 -12.02 1.73 -23.20
N VAL A 165 -11.85 0.43 -23.48
CA VAL A 165 -12.50 -0.22 -24.63
C VAL A 165 -14.01 -0.14 -24.50
N ARG A 166 -14.55 -0.48 -23.33
CA ARG A 166 -15.99 -0.41 -23.04
C ARG A 166 -16.56 1.00 -23.28
N ARG A 167 -15.87 2.06 -22.85
CA ARG A 167 -16.30 3.45 -23.09
C ARG A 167 -16.29 3.80 -24.58
N ARG A 168 -15.31 3.32 -25.34
CA ARG A 168 -15.23 3.50 -26.79
C ARG A 168 -16.42 2.81 -27.48
N GLU A 169 -16.62 1.52 -27.22
CA GLU A 169 -17.72 0.74 -27.82
C GLU A 169 -19.09 1.31 -27.45
N ASN A 170 -19.29 1.69 -26.19
CA ASN A 170 -20.55 2.31 -25.77
C ASN A 170 -20.81 3.62 -26.51
N ARG A 171 -19.79 4.41 -26.86
CA ARG A 171 -19.98 5.64 -27.64
C ARG A 171 -20.40 5.34 -29.07
N LEU A 172 -19.80 4.32 -29.69
CA LEU A 172 -20.15 3.90 -31.06
C LEU A 172 -21.58 3.38 -31.12
N LEU A 173 -21.95 2.46 -30.22
CA LEU A 173 -23.28 1.87 -30.17
C LEU A 173 -24.38 2.89 -29.82
N THR A 174 -24.12 3.82 -28.90
CA THR A 174 -25.09 4.90 -28.63
C THR A 174 -25.30 5.81 -29.84
N ALA A 175 -24.31 5.97 -30.74
CA ALA A 175 -24.50 6.73 -31.98
C ALA A 175 -25.39 5.99 -33.00
N GLU A 176 -25.49 4.66 -32.88
CA GLU A 176 -26.36 3.80 -33.69
C GLU A 176 -27.72 3.54 -32.99
N ASP A 177 -28.07 4.34 -31.97
CA ASP A 177 -29.27 4.19 -31.13
C ASP A 177 -29.35 2.84 -30.39
N ASP A 178 -28.20 2.20 -30.14
CA ASP A 178 -28.09 0.98 -29.36
C ASP A 178 -27.65 1.26 -27.91
N ASP A 179 -28.63 1.17 -27.01
CA ASP A 179 -28.47 1.45 -25.58
C ASP A 179 -28.11 0.20 -24.74
N ARG A 180 -27.96 -0.99 -25.34
CA ARG A 180 -27.56 -2.24 -24.65
C ARG A 180 -26.31 -2.12 -23.75
N PRO A 181 -25.21 -1.45 -24.14
CA PRO A 181 -24.00 -1.38 -23.31
C PRO A 181 -24.13 -0.42 -22.11
N LYS A 182 -25.18 0.40 -22.03
CA LYS A 182 -25.34 1.42 -21.00
C LYS A 182 -25.47 0.78 -19.62
N GLY A 183 -24.71 1.26 -18.64
CA GLY A 183 -24.78 0.74 -17.26
C GLY A 183 -24.14 -0.64 -17.05
N THR A 184 -23.52 -1.22 -18.08
CA THR A 184 -22.86 -2.53 -17.98
C THR A 184 -21.47 -2.47 -17.34
N LYS A 185 -20.92 -1.28 -17.00
CA LYS A 185 -19.55 -1.09 -16.46
C LYS A 185 -19.13 -2.19 -15.48
N TYR A 186 -19.92 -2.40 -14.44
CA TYR A 186 -19.63 -3.35 -13.35
C TYR A 186 -19.78 -4.84 -13.73
N LEU A 187 -20.30 -5.16 -14.92
CA LEU A 187 -20.23 -6.52 -15.46
C LEU A 187 -18.82 -6.82 -16.02
N TRP A 188 -18.12 -5.79 -16.49
CA TRP A 188 -16.80 -5.92 -17.12
C TRP A 188 -15.65 -5.79 -16.12
N ILE A 189 -15.81 -4.96 -15.09
CA ILE A 189 -14.75 -4.63 -14.13
C ILE A 189 -14.82 -5.44 -12.82
N SER A 190 -15.78 -6.35 -12.70
CA SER A 190 -15.92 -7.21 -11.52
C SER A 190 -15.67 -8.64 -11.92
N SER A 191 -14.96 -9.39 -11.08
CA SER A 191 -14.78 -10.82 -11.31
C SER A 191 -16.14 -11.53 -11.23
N LYS A 192 -16.30 -12.61 -12.01
CA LYS A 192 -17.59 -13.28 -12.22
C LYS A 192 -18.27 -13.60 -10.90
N GLU A 193 -17.52 -14.16 -9.96
CA GLU A 193 -17.95 -14.53 -8.60
C GLU A 193 -18.39 -13.33 -7.74
N ASN A 194 -17.90 -12.13 -8.02
CA ASN A 194 -18.23 -10.91 -7.28
C ASN A 194 -19.32 -10.05 -7.95
N VAL A 195 -19.83 -10.46 -9.11
CA VAL A 195 -20.96 -9.78 -9.75
C VAL A 195 -22.25 -10.11 -9.00
N HIS A 196 -22.74 -9.15 -8.20
CA HIS A 196 -24.01 -9.28 -7.49
C HIS A 196 -25.14 -9.71 -8.45
N PRO A 197 -26.02 -10.67 -8.08
CA PRO A 197 -27.10 -11.18 -8.94
C PRO A 197 -27.94 -10.07 -9.60
N LYS A 198 -28.36 -9.06 -8.83
CA LYS A 198 -28.99 -7.82 -9.31
C LYS A 198 -28.31 -7.15 -10.51
N ARG A 199 -26.97 -7.14 -10.57
CA ARG A 199 -26.22 -6.56 -11.67
C ARG A 199 -26.20 -7.49 -12.89
N ARG A 200 -26.13 -8.82 -12.68
CA ARG A 200 -26.28 -9.82 -13.76
C ARG A 200 -27.63 -9.71 -14.47
N ALA A 201 -28.69 -9.28 -13.78
CA ALA A 201 -30.02 -9.04 -14.35
C ALA A 201 -30.13 -7.77 -15.25
N GLY A 202 -29.07 -6.96 -15.37
CA GLY A 202 -29.14 -5.65 -16.05
C GLY A 202 -29.68 -4.51 -15.17
N GLY A 203 -29.73 -4.68 -13.85
CA GLY A 203 -30.28 -3.71 -12.91
C GLY A 203 -31.81 -3.63 -12.93
N TYR A 204 -32.39 -2.49 -12.57
CA TYR A 204 -33.85 -2.27 -12.52
C TYR A 204 -34.52 -2.04 -13.89
N ARG A 205 -33.77 -2.15 -14.99
CA ARG A 205 -34.26 -1.76 -16.31
C ARG A 205 -35.17 -2.78 -16.97
N ASN A 206 -35.12 -4.03 -16.50
CA ASN A 206 -36.00 -5.09 -16.98
C ASN A 206 -36.49 -5.91 -15.77
N VAL A 207 -37.75 -5.69 -15.40
CA VAL A 207 -38.38 -6.37 -14.26
C VAL A 207 -38.48 -7.89 -14.48
N GLY A 208 -38.60 -8.34 -15.74
CA GLY A 208 -38.60 -9.77 -16.10
C GLY A 208 -37.28 -10.44 -15.73
N ASN A 209 -36.17 -9.91 -16.24
CA ASN A 209 -34.83 -10.42 -15.93
C ASN A 209 -34.53 -10.42 -14.42
N PHE A 210 -35.05 -9.40 -13.70
CA PHE A 210 -34.86 -9.32 -12.25
C PHE A 210 -35.67 -10.40 -11.50
N LYS A 211 -36.90 -10.68 -11.93
CA LYS A 211 -37.71 -11.80 -11.40
C LYS A 211 -37.03 -13.13 -11.65
N ASP A 212 -36.51 -13.36 -12.85
CA ASP A 212 -35.83 -14.62 -13.20
C ASP A 212 -34.57 -14.84 -12.37
N VAL A 213 -33.78 -13.79 -12.14
CA VAL A 213 -32.61 -13.85 -11.25
C VAL A 213 -33.00 -14.11 -9.79
N ILE A 214 -34.11 -13.54 -9.30
CA ILE A 214 -34.64 -13.86 -7.97
C ILE A 214 -35.02 -15.33 -7.89
N TYR A 215 -35.76 -15.86 -8.87
CA TYR A 215 -36.13 -17.27 -8.89
C TYR A 215 -34.90 -18.19 -8.98
N PHE A 216 -33.92 -17.84 -9.83
CA PHE A 216 -32.71 -18.62 -10.03
C PHE A 216 -31.81 -18.71 -8.79
N TYR A 217 -31.57 -17.59 -8.08
CA TYR A 217 -30.66 -17.58 -6.92
C TYR A 217 -31.36 -17.77 -5.57
N CYS A 218 -32.62 -17.36 -5.44
CA CYS A 218 -33.34 -17.31 -4.17
C CYS A 218 -34.67 -18.07 -4.17
N GLY A 219 -35.19 -18.47 -5.34
CA GLY A 219 -36.55 -19.02 -5.47
C GLY A 219 -36.68 -20.51 -5.14
N GLY A 220 -35.57 -21.23 -4.93
CA GLY A 220 -35.59 -22.66 -4.60
C GLY A 220 -36.25 -23.55 -5.67
N VAL A 221 -36.39 -23.05 -6.89
CA VAL A 221 -37.03 -23.75 -8.01
C VAL A 221 -36.12 -24.86 -8.56
N ARG A 222 -36.71 -25.96 -9.03
CA ARG A 222 -35.99 -27.04 -9.70
C ARG A 222 -35.48 -26.53 -11.05
N LEU A 223 -34.17 -26.26 -11.13
CA LEU A 223 -33.55 -25.63 -12.31
C LEU A 223 -33.21 -26.61 -13.44
N TYR A 224 -33.27 -27.92 -13.15
CA TYR A 224 -32.97 -28.97 -14.09
C TYR A 224 -34.17 -29.94 -14.19
N PRO A 225 -34.44 -30.53 -15.36
CA PRO A 225 -35.47 -31.55 -15.54
C PRO A 225 -35.29 -32.74 -14.59
#